data_AF-A0A7J7MDX4-F1
#
_entry.id   AF-A0A7J7MDX4-F1
#
_cell.length_a   1.000
_cell.length_b   1.000
_cell.length_c   1.000
_cell.angle_alpha   90.00
_cell.angle_beta   90.00
_cell.angle_gamma   90.00
#
_symmetry.space_group_name_H-M   'P 1'
#
loop_
_entity.id
_entity.type
_entity.pdbx_description
1 polymer ?
#
loop_
_entity_poly.entity_id
_entity_poly.type
_entity_poly.pdbx_seq_one_letter_code
_entity_poly.pdbx_strand_id
1 'polypeptide(L)'
;MEDISTIFSAADKHNFGTLTIKKFQDVIKDILIRYPQLELYLRNTHLRSAYDLLKDSQGNDMKEVNIEGFKSALSHVDSQLKGLPATAQVAA
;
A
#
# COMPACT_ATOMS: atom_id res chain seq x y z
N MET A 1 8.06 -1.17 9.35
CA MET A 1 7.96 -1.64 7.95
C MET A 1 8.52 -3.03 7.74
N GLU A 2 9.18 -3.64 8.73
CA GLU A 2 9.75 -4.98 8.62
C GLU A 2 8.69 -6.04 8.29
N ASP A 3 7.49 -5.94 8.88
CA ASP A 3 6.35 -6.81 8.57
C ASP A 3 5.95 -6.83 7.09
N ILE A 4 6.07 -5.69 6.43
CA ILE A 4 5.73 -5.55 5.01
C ILE A 4 6.79 -6.22 4.17
N SER A 5 8.06 -6.09 4.55
CA SER A 5 9.15 -6.84 3.93
C SER A 5 9.00 -8.34 4.11
N THR A 6 8.56 -8.81 5.28
CA THR A 6 8.29 -10.23 5.52
C THR A 6 7.14 -10.75 4.65
N ILE A 7 6.02 -10.02 4.58
CA ILE A 7 4.87 -10.41 3.73
C ILE A 7 5.28 -10.41 2.25
N PHE A 8 6.00 -9.39 1.80
CA PHE A 8 6.42 -9.26 0.42
C PHE A 8 7.42 -10.36 0.02
N SER A 9 8.42 -10.64 0.87
CA SER A 9 9.39 -11.70 0.65
C SER A 9 8.75 -13.10 0.67
N ALA A 10 7.72 -13.31 1.48
CA ALA A 10 6.96 -14.56 1.47
C ALA A 10 6.27 -14.83 0.12
N ALA A 11 5.83 -13.78 -0.59
CA ALA A 11 5.29 -13.89 -1.94
C ALA A 11 6.38 -13.93 -3.03
N ASP A 12 7.51 -13.26 -2.78
CA ASP A 12 8.67 -13.20 -3.67
C ASP A 12 9.62 -14.39 -3.40
N LYS A 13 9.15 -15.58 -3.76
CA LYS A 13 9.88 -16.86 -3.57
C LYS A 13 11.32 -16.87 -4.09
N HIS A 14 11.66 -15.96 -5.01
CA HIS A 14 12.96 -15.90 -5.65
C HIS A 14 13.77 -14.66 -5.24
N ASN A 15 13.25 -13.83 -4.33
CA ASN A 15 13.88 -12.58 -3.87
C ASN A 15 14.35 -11.69 -5.03
N PHE A 16 13.53 -11.57 -6.09
CA PHE A 16 13.78 -10.62 -7.17
C PHE A 16 13.63 -9.16 -6.72
N GLY A 17 13.02 -8.92 -5.56
CA GLY A 17 12.67 -7.59 -5.07
C GLY A 17 11.43 -7.01 -5.75
N THR A 18 10.77 -7.79 -6.61
CA THR A 18 9.56 -7.41 -7.33
C THR A 18 8.49 -8.51 -7.27
N LEU A 19 7.23 -8.09 -7.31
CA LEU A 19 6.09 -8.98 -7.43
C LEU A 19 5.29 -8.62 -8.67
N THR A 20 4.91 -9.62 -9.47
CA THR A 20 3.89 -9.43 -10.51
C THR A 20 2.59 -8.99 -9.87
N ILE A 21 1.78 -8.20 -10.59
CA ILE A 21 0.50 -7.70 -10.07
C ILE A 21 -0.32 -8.80 -9.44
N LYS A 22 -0.47 -9.95 -10.12
CA LYS A 22 -1.25 -11.08 -9.62
C LYS A 22 -0.82 -11.52 -8.22
N LYS A 23 0.49 -11.70 -7.99
CA LYS A 23 1.01 -12.05 -6.66
C LYS A 23 0.78 -10.91 -5.68
N PHE A 24 1.00 -9.67 -6.12
CA PHE A 24 0.78 -8.51 -5.30
C PHE A 24 -0.68 -8.38 -4.84
N GLN A 25 -1.66 -8.75 -5.68
CA GLN A 25 -3.09 -8.73 -5.32
C GLN A 25 -3.43 -9.70 -4.17
N ASP A 26 -2.68 -10.79 -4.03
CA ASP A 26 -2.85 -11.72 -2.92
C ASP A 26 -2.28 -11.13 -1.63
N VAL A 27 -1.05 -10.61 -1.66
CA VAL A 27 -0.41 -10.04 -0.46
C VAL A 27 -0.92 -8.66 -0.04
N ILE A 28 -1.49 -7.86 -0.94
CA ILE A 28 -2.03 -6.52 -0.58
C ILE A 28 -3.19 -6.64 0.41
N LYS A 29 -3.95 -7.74 0.39
CA LYS A 29 -5.00 -8.00 1.37
C LYS A 29 -4.42 -8.23 2.76
N ASP A 30 -3.36 -9.02 2.86
CA ASP A 30 -2.65 -9.26 4.13
C ASP A 30 -2.00 -7.96 4.65
N ILE A 31 -1.48 -7.14 3.74
CA ILE A 31 -0.91 -5.83 4.09
C ILE A 31 -2.00 -4.88 4.60
N LEU A 32 -3.18 -4.83 3.97
CA LEU A 32 -4.30 -3.99 4.43
C LEU A 32 -4.79 -4.38 5.83
N ILE A 33 -4.74 -5.67 6.18
CA ILE A 33 -5.08 -6.14 7.54
C ILE A 33 -4.06 -5.63 8.57
N ARG A 34 -2.76 -5.64 8.25
CA ARG A 34 -1.70 -5.17 9.17
C ARG A 34 -1.49 -3.65 9.16
N TYR A 35 -1.86 -3.00 8.07
CA TYR A 35 -1.74 -1.55 7.85
C TYR A 35 -3.11 -0.96 7.49
N PRO A 36 -4.09 -0.99 8.40
CA PRO A 36 -5.44 -0.43 8.14
C PRO A 36 -5.40 1.06 7.79
N GLN A 37 -4.36 1.78 8.20
CA GLN A 37 -4.10 3.16 7.81
C GLN A 37 -3.98 3.35 6.28
N LEU A 38 -3.56 2.32 5.55
CA LEU A 38 -3.54 2.35 4.09
C LEU A 38 -4.96 2.41 3.52
N GLU A 39 -5.93 1.72 4.14
CA GLU A 39 -7.32 1.81 3.72
C GLU A 39 -7.89 3.21 3.94
N LEU A 40 -7.60 3.83 5.09
CA LEU A 40 -8.02 5.21 5.38
C LEU A 40 -7.45 6.20 4.36
N TYR A 41 -6.18 6.03 3.99
CA TYR A 41 -5.54 6.84 2.96
C TYR A 41 -6.21 6.72 1.59
N LEU A 42 -6.53 5.49 1.17
CA LEU A 42 -7.22 5.24 -0.10
C LEU A 42 -8.58 5.95 -0.14
N ARG A 43 -9.33 5.88 0.98
CA ARG A 43 -10.61 6.62 1.12
C ARG A 43 -10.42 8.13 1.01
N ASN A 44 -9.41 8.69 1.69
CA ASN A 44 -9.18 10.13 1.71
C ASN A 44 -8.65 10.67 0.37
N THR A 45 -7.92 9.86 -0.40
CA THR A 45 -7.34 10.26 -1.68
C THR A 45 -8.25 9.99 -2.88
N HIS A 46 -9.50 9.57 -2.66
CA HIS A 46 -10.45 9.20 -3.71
C HIS A 46 -9.94 8.08 -4.63
N LEU A 47 -8.94 7.32 -4.20
CA LEU A 47 -8.48 6.13 -4.89
C LEU A 47 -9.50 5.02 -4.63
N ARG A 48 -10.02 4.41 -5.70
CA ARG A 48 -11.12 3.43 -5.58
C ARG A 48 -10.65 2.15 -4.90
N SER A 49 -9.35 1.84 -4.98
CA SER A 49 -8.78 0.66 -4.34
C SER A 49 -7.25 0.75 -4.23
N ALA A 50 -6.66 -0.13 -3.42
CA ALA A 50 -5.23 -0.38 -3.42
C ALA A 50 -4.69 -0.76 -4.82
N TYR A 51 -5.57 -1.23 -5.72
CA TYR A 51 -5.23 -1.46 -7.12
C TYR A 51 -4.90 -0.17 -7.90
N ASP A 52 -5.45 0.99 -7.52
CA ASP A 52 -5.05 2.25 -8.14
C ASP A 52 -3.62 2.65 -7.76
N LEU A 53 -3.06 2.11 -6.66
CA LEU A 53 -1.63 2.23 -6.34
C LEU A 53 -0.74 1.40 -7.27
N LEU A 54 -1.34 0.50 -8.06
CA LEU A 54 -0.64 -0.36 -9.02
C LEU A 54 -0.71 0.18 -10.44
N LYS A 55 -1.13 1.43 -10.59
CA LYS A 55 -1.12 2.15 -11.85
C LYS A 55 0.11 3.04 -11.91
N ASP A 56 0.69 3.14 -13.10
CA ASP A 56 1.79 4.06 -13.36
C ASP A 56 1.31 5.53 -13.34
N SER A 57 2.23 6.47 -13.50
CA SER A 57 1.92 7.92 -13.54
C SER A 57 1.04 8.34 -14.72
N GLN A 58 0.80 7.45 -15.69
CA GLN A 58 -0.09 7.62 -16.83
C GLN A 58 -1.43 6.88 -16.62
N GLY A 59 -1.60 6.18 -15.49
CA GLY A 59 -2.79 5.42 -15.17
C GLY A 59 -2.83 4.00 -15.77
N ASN A 60 -1.76 3.51 -16.39
CA ASN A 60 -1.72 2.15 -16.93
C ASN A 60 -1.38 1.14 -15.84
N ASP A 61 -1.89 -0.09 -15.97
CA ASP A 61 -1.52 -1.18 -15.07
C ASP A 61 -0.01 -1.44 -15.11
N MET A 62 0.64 -1.33 -13.95
CA MET A 62 2.02 -1.75 -13.80
C MET A 62 2.12 -3.25 -14.03
N LYS A 63 3.25 -3.75 -14.57
CA LYS A 63 3.45 -5.20 -14.71
C LYS A 63 3.93 -5.84 -13.41
N GLU A 64 4.72 -5.08 -12.65
CA GLU A 64 5.37 -5.51 -11.43
C GLU A 64 5.44 -4.37 -10.42
N VAL A 65 5.47 -4.73 -9.15
CA VAL A 65 5.60 -3.83 -8.01
C VAL A 65 6.94 -4.09 -7.37
N ASN A 66 7.72 -3.04 -7.12
CA ASN A 66 8.96 -3.11 -6.38
C ASN A 66 8.71 -2.83 -4.89
N ILE A 67 9.31 -3.61 -4.00
CA ILE A 67 9.18 -3.46 -2.55
C ILE A 67 9.61 -2.10 -2.02
N GLU A 68 10.71 -1.53 -2.53
CA GLU A 68 11.25 -0.24 -2.10
C GLU A 68 10.32 0.91 -2.55
N GLY A 69 9.80 0.81 -3.78
CA GLY A 69 8.78 1.73 -4.28
C GLY A 69 7.51 1.68 -3.44
N PHE A 70 7.08 0.47 -3.09
CA PHE A 70 5.90 0.27 -2.24
C PHE A 70 6.11 0.80 -0.82
N LYS A 71 7.26 0.52 -0.18
CA LYS A 71 7.62 1.08 1.13
C LYS A 71 7.66 2.61 1.11
N SER A 72 8.19 3.21 0.04
CA SER A 72 8.20 4.66 -0.14
C SER A 72 6.78 5.23 -0.24
N ALA A 73 5.89 4.57 -1.00
CA ALA A 73 4.48 4.96 -1.08
C ALA A 73 3.81 4.88 0.30
N LEU A 74 4.09 3.85 1.09
CA LEU A 74 3.56 3.73 2.45
C LEU A 74 4.11 4.77 3.43
N SER A 75 5.39 5.12 3.32
CA SER A 75 5.96 6.23 4.10
C SER A 75 5.27 7.55 3.77
N HIS A 76 4.91 7.75 2.50
CA HIS A 76 4.14 8.91 2.07
C HIS A 76 2.72 8.89 2.67
N VAL A 77 2.05 7.73 2.64
CA VAL A 77 0.75 7.53 3.31
C VAL A 77 0.83 7.89 4.80
N ASP A 78 1.80 7.32 5.51
CA ASP A 78 2.00 7.55 6.94
C ASP A 78 2.25 9.04 7.25
N SER A 79 3.03 9.72 6.40
CA SER A 79 3.31 11.16 6.52
C SER A 79 2.07 12.02 6.28
N GLN A 80 1.24 11.67 5.29
CA GLN A 80 -0.01 12.38 5.03
C GLN A 80 -1.01 12.20 6.18
N LEU A 81 -1.10 11.00 6.75
CA LEU A 81 -1.98 10.72 7.88
C LEU A 81 -1.50 11.39 9.18
N LYS A 82 -0.19 11.52 9.39
CA LYS A 82 0.38 12.32 10.49
C LYS A 82 0.04 13.80 10.41
N GLY A 83 -0.22 14.31 9.20
CA GLY A 83 -0.64 15.70 8.96
C GLY A 83 -2.15 15.92 9.07
N LEU A 84 -2.96 14.87 9.19
CA LEU A 84 -4.39 15.03 9.40
C LEU A 84 -4.67 15.48 10.83
N PRO A 85 -5.50 16.52 11.04
CA PRO A 85 -5.91 16.88 12.38
C PRO A 85 -6.61 15.69 13.04
N ALA A 86 -6.31 15.44 14.32
CA ALA A 86 -6.92 14.39 15.13
C ALA A 86 -8.40 14.70 15.45
N THR A 87 -9.21 15.07 14.47
CA THR A 87 -10.64 15.32 14.64
C THR A 87 -11.42 14.06 14.28
N ALA A 88 -11.10 12.98 14.97
CA ALA A 88 -12.14 12.07 15.45
C ALA A 88 -12.67 12.65 16.76
N GLN A 89 -13.23 13.86 16.71
CA GLN A 89 -14.17 14.24 17.75
C GLN A 89 -15.40 13.37 17.50
N VAL A 90 -15.51 12.34 18.34
CA VAL A 90 -16.79 11.77 18.74
C VAL A 90 -17.78 12.93 18.86
N ALA A 91 -18.68 13.04 17.89
CA ALA A 91 -19.81 13.94 17.98
C ALA A 91 -20.72 13.38 19.09
N ALA A 92 -20.86 14.21 20.14
CA ALA A 92 -21.84 14.25 21.23
C ALA A 92 -22.66 12.98 21.56
#